data_AF-M5BQL2-F1
#
_entry.id   AF-M5BQL2-F1
#
_cell.length_a   1.000
_cell.length_b   1.000
_cell.length_c   1.000
_cell.angle_alpha   90.00
_cell.angle_beta   90.00
_cell.angle_gamma   90.00
#
_symmetry.space_group_name_H-M   'P 1'
#
loop_
_entity.id
_entity.type
_entity.pdbx_description
1 polymer ?
#
loop_
_entity_poly.entity_id
_entity_poly.type
_entity_poly.pdbx_seq_one_letter_code
_entity_poly.pdbx_strand_id
1 'polypeptide(L)'
;MDFSGISAGGPNFGLLHEPSNNPSINRIIGIEITFTCAGLEPIQRSFFRSEWNIVHLGREPAEISGVANAFMRSDVVPPVMSRKHAEIMLNGETPQVVDIGSYHGTYFRSNGERLIANRPYQLTDGLVLEFGKSVTKDDKAHEPLLATINFIRESDRIRFRITSRHVSASYIYAQVELTYE
;
A
#
# COMPACT_ATOMS: atom_id res chain seq x y z
N MET A 1 0.57 -75.83 -31.72
CA MET A 1 1.60 -75.92 -30.68
C MET A 1 1.37 -74.76 -29.74
N ASP A 2 1.18 -75.09 -28.48
CA ASP A 2 0.80 -74.24 -27.36
C ASP A 2 2.08 -73.80 -26.63
N PHE A 3 2.13 -72.55 -26.15
CA PHE A 3 3.04 -72.13 -25.08
C PHE A 3 2.45 -70.90 -24.36
N SER A 4 1.82 -71.18 -23.24
CA SER A 4 1.50 -70.26 -22.14
C SER A 4 2.77 -69.78 -21.42
N GLY A 5 2.77 -68.53 -20.94
CA GLY A 5 3.81 -68.02 -20.03
C GLY A 5 3.59 -66.56 -19.60
N ILE A 6 3.04 -66.39 -18.39
CA ILE A 6 2.66 -65.14 -17.70
C ILE A 6 3.86 -64.58 -16.90
N SER A 7 4.02 -63.25 -16.78
CA SER A 7 4.10 -62.55 -15.46
C SER A 7 4.37 -61.03 -15.51
N ALA A 8 3.46 -60.31 -14.85
CA ALA A 8 3.60 -59.15 -13.96
C ALA A 8 4.36 -57.87 -14.37
N GLY A 9 3.57 -56.79 -14.48
CA GLY A 9 3.99 -55.41 -14.28
C GLY A 9 2.76 -54.50 -14.17
N GLY A 10 2.10 -54.50 -13.01
CA GLY A 10 1.03 -53.53 -12.70
C GLY A 10 1.58 -52.13 -12.39
N PRO A 11 0.70 -51.21 -11.97
CA PRO A 11 0.10 -50.17 -12.78
C PRO A 11 0.85 -48.84 -12.63
N ASN A 12 0.72 -47.92 -13.60
CA ASN A 12 0.95 -46.51 -13.27
C ASN A 12 -0.11 -45.61 -13.89
N PHE A 13 -0.91 -45.04 -12.99
CA PHE A 13 -1.89 -43.99 -13.23
C PHE A 13 -1.15 -42.73 -13.65
N GLY A 14 -1.05 -42.49 -14.95
CA GLY A 14 -0.63 -41.21 -15.51
C GLY A 14 -1.83 -40.30 -15.71
N LEU A 15 -2.42 -39.81 -14.62
CA LEU A 15 -3.12 -38.52 -14.67
C LEU A 15 -2.08 -37.52 -15.17
N LEU A 16 -2.23 -37.06 -16.41
CA LEU A 16 -1.60 -35.82 -16.86
C LEU A 16 -2.22 -34.72 -15.99
N HIS A 17 -1.64 -34.53 -14.81
CA HIS A 17 -1.61 -33.23 -14.18
C HIS A 17 -0.88 -32.36 -15.19
N GLU A 18 -1.64 -31.68 -16.06
CA GLU A 18 -1.19 -30.39 -16.52
C GLU A 18 -0.70 -29.65 -15.28
N PRO A 19 0.57 -29.21 -15.21
CA PRO A 19 0.91 -28.23 -14.20
C PRO A 19 -0.03 -27.07 -14.51
N SER A 20 -0.99 -26.84 -13.61
CA SER A 20 -1.70 -25.58 -13.55
C SER A 20 -0.67 -24.54 -13.16
N ASN A 21 0.15 -24.16 -14.15
CA ASN A 21 0.78 -22.86 -14.24
C ASN A 21 -0.34 -21.86 -14.49
N ASN A 22 -1.27 -21.79 -13.56
CA ASN A 22 -1.91 -20.54 -13.27
C ASN A 22 -0.91 -19.89 -12.32
N PRO A 23 0.04 -19.05 -12.79
CA PRO A 23 0.60 -18.09 -11.88
C PRO A 23 -0.63 -17.34 -11.41
N SER A 24 -1.12 -17.65 -10.21
CA SER A 24 -1.97 -16.73 -9.49
C SER A 24 -1.12 -15.47 -9.43
N ILE A 25 -1.33 -14.59 -10.41
CA ILE A 25 -0.76 -13.25 -10.45
C ILE A 25 -1.10 -12.75 -9.07
N ASN A 26 -0.09 -12.64 -8.20
CA ASN A 26 -0.31 -12.40 -6.79
C ASN A 26 -0.80 -10.96 -6.67
N ARG A 27 -2.10 -10.80 -6.93
CA ARG A 27 -2.69 -9.57 -7.40
C ARG A 27 -2.63 -8.59 -6.25
N ILE A 28 -2.18 -7.38 -6.54
CA ILE A 28 -2.17 -6.31 -5.57
C ILE A 28 -3.64 -5.93 -5.32
N ILE A 29 -4.16 -6.21 -4.13
CA ILE A 29 -5.53 -5.90 -3.71
C ILE A 29 -5.62 -4.66 -2.85
N GLY A 30 -4.49 -4.10 -2.43
CA GLY A 30 -4.44 -2.93 -1.61
C GLY A 30 -3.02 -2.45 -1.37
N ILE A 31 -2.91 -1.42 -0.55
CA ILE A 31 -1.66 -0.89 -0.07
C ILE A 31 -1.73 -0.73 1.44
N GLU A 32 -0.58 -0.82 2.07
CA GLU A 32 -0.34 -0.41 3.42
C GLU A 32 0.64 0.74 3.42
N ILE A 33 0.32 1.79 4.17
CA ILE A 33 1.11 3.00 4.29
C ILE A 33 1.55 3.10 5.74
N THR A 34 2.86 3.07 5.95
CA THR A 34 3.47 3.34 7.26
C THR A 34 4.09 4.72 7.24
N PHE A 35 3.48 5.64 7.98
CA PHE A 35 4.01 6.99 8.17
C PHE A 35 5.04 7.00 9.30
N THR A 36 6.21 7.56 9.04
CA THR A 36 7.28 7.72 10.02
C THR A 36 7.70 9.18 10.07
N CYS A 37 7.72 9.73 11.29
CA CYS A 37 8.18 11.07 11.58
C CYS A 37 9.16 11.01 12.75
N ALA A 38 10.18 11.88 12.74
CA ALA A 38 11.12 11.97 13.85
C ALA A 38 10.37 12.27 15.17
N GLY A 39 10.65 11.46 16.20
CA GLY A 39 10.09 11.65 17.55
C GLY A 39 8.67 11.12 17.77
N LEU A 40 8.09 10.39 16.80
CA LEU A 40 6.75 9.80 16.91
C LEU A 40 6.78 8.32 16.56
N GLU A 41 5.90 7.56 17.20
CA GLU A 41 5.66 6.17 16.82
C GLU A 41 5.10 6.09 15.39
N PRO A 42 5.52 5.10 14.58
CA PRO A 42 5.01 4.92 13.24
C PRO A 42 3.50 4.70 13.23
N ILE A 43 2.80 5.35 12.30
CA ILE A 43 1.36 5.21 12.12
C ILE A 43 1.11 4.43 10.83
N GLN A 44 0.45 3.28 10.97
CA GLN A 44 0.11 2.40 9.86
C GLN A 44 -1.36 2.54 9.45
N ARG A 45 -1.62 2.49 8.15
CA ARG A 45 -2.95 2.55 7.55
C ARG A 45 -3.02 1.63 6.34
N SER A 46 -4.08 0.84 6.24
CA SER A 46 -4.28 -0.09 5.12
C SER A 46 -5.48 0.32 4.29
N PHE A 47 -5.35 0.24 2.96
CA PHE A 47 -6.37 0.62 2.00
C PHE A 47 -6.53 -0.47 0.94
N PHE A 48 -7.76 -0.92 0.72
CA PHE A 48 -8.06 -1.99 -0.23
C PHE A 48 -8.77 -1.45 -1.46
N ARG A 49 -8.40 -1.96 -2.64
CA ARG A 49 -9.02 -1.65 -3.95
C ARG A 49 -10.52 -1.95 -3.99
N SER A 50 -11.00 -2.88 -3.17
CA SER A 50 -12.43 -3.18 -3.06
C SER A 50 -13.24 -2.08 -2.38
N GLU A 51 -12.56 -1.17 -1.68
CA GLU A 51 -13.19 -0.08 -0.93
C GLU A 51 -12.85 1.28 -1.53
N TRP A 52 -11.62 1.44 -2.03
CA TRP A 52 -11.08 2.73 -2.44
C TRP A 52 -10.35 2.65 -3.76
N ASN A 53 -10.64 3.59 -4.65
CA ASN A 53 -9.91 3.77 -5.91
C ASN A 53 -8.78 4.80 -5.80
N ILE A 54 -8.90 5.72 -4.84
CA ILE A 54 -7.95 6.81 -4.60
C ILE A 54 -7.76 6.93 -3.09
N VAL A 55 -6.52 7.18 -2.67
CA VAL A 55 -6.13 7.50 -1.30
C VAL A 55 -5.47 8.87 -1.29
N HIS A 56 -6.08 9.85 -0.61
CA HIS A 56 -5.46 11.16 -0.41
C HIS A 56 -4.46 11.13 0.73
N LEU A 57 -3.34 11.81 0.53
CA LEU A 57 -2.24 11.97 1.48
C LEU A 57 -2.09 13.44 1.83
N GLY A 58 -2.02 13.76 3.14
CA GLY A 58 -1.92 15.13 3.59
C GLY A 58 -2.03 15.29 5.11
N ARG A 59 -1.99 16.55 5.57
CA ARG A 59 -2.09 16.89 6.99
C ARG A 59 -3.46 17.41 7.46
N GLU A 60 -4.45 17.52 6.58
CA GLU A 60 -5.79 18.05 6.95
C GLU A 60 -6.87 17.05 6.58
N PRO A 61 -7.83 16.76 7.48
CA PRO A 61 -9.01 15.99 7.13
C PRO A 61 -9.89 16.81 6.20
N ALA A 62 -9.74 16.63 4.89
CA ALA A 62 -10.79 17.02 3.97
C ALA A 62 -11.86 15.93 4.03
N GLU A 63 -13.05 16.26 4.54
CA GLU A 63 -14.24 15.43 4.34
C GLU A 63 -14.54 15.39 2.84
N ILE A 64 -14.01 14.38 2.16
CA ILE A 64 -14.25 14.11 0.75
C ILE A 64 -14.95 12.76 0.70
N SER A 65 -16.24 12.78 0.39
CA SER A 65 -17.05 11.57 0.25
C SER A 65 -16.49 10.66 -0.85
N GLY A 66 -16.35 9.36 -0.56
CA GLY A 66 -15.91 8.35 -1.54
C GLY A 66 -14.39 8.26 -1.75
N VAL A 67 -13.58 8.97 -0.96
CA VAL A 67 -12.11 8.87 -1.03
C VAL A 67 -11.51 8.41 0.29
N ALA A 68 -10.53 7.51 0.23
CA ALA A 68 -9.79 7.09 1.41
C ALA A 68 -8.82 8.20 1.81
N ASN A 69 -8.71 8.43 3.11
CA ASN A 69 -7.96 9.54 3.66
C ASN A 69 -6.84 9.01 4.55
N ALA A 70 -5.60 9.09 4.07
CA ALA A 70 -4.39 8.77 4.81
C ALA A 70 -3.82 10.06 5.41
N PHE A 71 -4.63 10.72 6.26
CA PHE A 71 -4.27 11.99 6.87
C PHE A 71 -3.56 11.81 8.20
N MET A 72 -2.56 12.66 8.40
CA MET A 72 -1.91 12.83 9.70
C MET A 72 -2.41 14.11 10.35
N ARG A 73 -2.60 14.11 11.67
CA ARG A 73 -3.13 15.30 12.36
C ARG A 73 -2.11 16.44 12.30
N SER A 74 -2.53 17.63 11.88
CA SER A 74 -1.65 18.77 11.65
C SER A 74 -0.93 19.30 12.90
N ASP A 75 -1.43 18.99 14.09
CA ASP A 75 -0.82 19.28 15.39
C ASP A 75 0.34 18.34 15.73
N VAL A 76 0.43 17.19 15.04
CA VAL A 76 1.39 16.12 15.32
C VAL A 76 2.46 16.02 14.23
N VAL A 77 2.15 16.32 12.96
CA VAL A 77 3.11 16.19 11.86
C VAL A 77 3.77 17.50 11.42
N PRO A 78 4.99 17.43 10.84
CA PRO A 78 5.71 18.60 10.36
C PRO A 78 4.88 19.45 9.36
N PRO A 79 4.97 20.79 9.44
CA PRO A 79 4.21 21.69 8.57
C PRO A 79 4.64 21.63 7.10
N VAL A 80 5.75 20.92 6.80
CA VAL A 80 6.28 20.74 5.45
C VAL A 80 5.40 19.84 4.58
N MET A 81 4.51 19.04 5.19
CA MET A 81 3.46 18.36 4.45
C MET A 81 2.28 19.31 4.18
N SER A 82 1.93 19.50 2.91
CA SER A 82 0.69 20.19 2.53
C SER A 82 -0.57 19.46 3.04
N ARG A 83 -1.65 20.23 3.22
CA ARG A 83 -2.95 19.75 3.71
C ARG A 83 -3.58 18.71 2.77
N LYS A 84 -3.49 18.99 1.47
CA LYS A 84 -3.66 18.05 0.36
C LYS A 84 -2.31 18.00 -0.35
N HIS A 85 -1.62 16.86 -0.29
CA HIS A 85 -0.22 16.77 -0.70
C HIS A 85 -0.04 15.90 -1.94
N ALA A 86 -0.54 14.68 -1.86
CA ALA A 86 -0.42 13.68 -2.91
C ALA A 86 -1.64 12.77 -2.90
N GLU A 87 -1.77 11.99 -3.96
CA GLU A 87 -2.78 10.96 -4.11
C GLU A 87 -2.13 9.66 -4.55
N ILE A 88 -2.61 8.54 -4.01
CA ILE A 88 -2.31 7.22 -4.53
C ILE A 88 -3.55 6.70 -5.24
N MET A 89 -3.40 6.46 -6.53
CA MET A 89 -4.40 5.84 -7.38
C MET A 89 -4.25 4.32 -7.30
N LEU A 90 -5.33 3.67 -6.89
CA LEU A 90 -5.48 2.23 -6.77
C LEU A 90 -6.32 1.66 -7.93
N ASN A 91 -6.34 2.32 -9.08
CA ASN A 91 -6.88 1.78 -10.33
C ASN A 91 -5.76 1.08 -11.13
N GLY A 92 -6.09 0.07 -11.92
CA GLY A 92 -5.11 -0.72 -12.69
C GLY A 92 -4.37 -1.81 -11.88
N GLU A 93 -3.35 -2.42 -12.46
CA GLU A 93 -2.63 -3.55 -11.85
C GLU A 93 -1.64 -3.11 -10.75
N THR A 94 -0.94 -2.00 -10.98
CA THR A 94 0.05 -1.43 -10.06
C THR A 94 -0.42 -0.06 -9.56
N PRO A 95 -0.39 0.20 -8.24
CA PRO A 95 -0.71 1.51 -7.69
C PRO A 95 0.18 2.62 -8.25
N GLN A 96 -0.35 3.82 -8.38
CA GLN A 96 0.39 5.00 -8.84
C GLN A 96 0.30 6.13 -7.83
N VAL A 97 1.35 6.94 -7.70
CA VAL A 97 1.35 8.16 -6.89
C VAL A 97 1.41 9.41 -7.77
N VAL A 98 0.71 10.46 -7.35
CA VAL A 98 0.70 11.78 -7.97
C VAL A 98 0.89 12.83 -6.88
N ASP A 99 1.90 13.68 -7.01
CA ASP A 99 1.97 14.93 -6.22
C ASP A 99 0.98 15.93 -6.81
N ILE A 100 0.04 16.44 -6.02
CA ILE A 100 -1.07 17.30 -6.51
C ILE A 100 -0.74 18.80 -6.43
N GLY A 101 0.53 19.16 -6.54
CA GLY A 101 1.00 20.54 -6.43
C GLY A 101 1.33 20.93 -4.99
N SER A 102 1.95 20.02 -4.25
CA SER A 102 2.38 20.29 -2.88
C SER A 102 3.42 21.42 -2.82
N TYR A 103 3.40 22.21 -1.74
CA TYR A 103 4.25 23.40 -1.62
C TYR A 103 5.74 23.03 -1.52
N HIS A 104 6.06 21.98 -0.75
CA HIS A 104 7.45 21.55 -0.54
C HIS A 104 7.87 20.36 -1.42
N GLY A 105 6.94 19.77 -2.17
CA GLY A 105 7.19 18.64 -3.06
C GLY A 105 7.13 17.28 -2.36
N THR A 106 6.94 16.24 -3.18
CA THR A 106 7.15 14.83 -2.85
C THR A 106 8.44 14.33 -3.48
N TYR A 107 9.20 13.48 -2.79
CA TYR A 107 10.48 12.96 -3.26
C TYR A 107 10.55 11.44 -3.12
N PHE A 108 11.26 10.79 -4.02
CA PHE A 108 11.69 9.40 -3.83
C PHE A 108 12.88 9.38 -2.89
N ARG A 109 12.76 8.67 -1.77
CA ARG A 109 13.83 8.61 -0.76
C ARG A 109 15.11 7.95 -1.27
N SER A 110 14.98 7.00 -2.20
CA SER A 110 16.11 6.19 -2.69
C SER A 110 17.14 7.00 -3.49
N ASN A 111 16.70 8.00 -4.24
CA ASN A 111 17.55 8.80 -5.13
C ASN A 111 17.42 10.31 -4.89
N GLY A 112 16.54 10.76 -3.99
CA GLY A 112 16.27 12.16 -3.70
C GLY A 112 15.55 12.91 -4.84
N GLU A 113 15.05 12.21 -5.86
CA GLU A 113 14.40 12.81 -7.01
C GLU A 113 13.01 13.33 -6.62
N ARG A 114 12.73 14.59 -6.98
CA ARG A 114 11.42 15.20 -6.78
C ARG A 114 10.43 14.73 -7.84
N LEU A 115 9.25 14.31 -7.42
CA LEU A 115 8.14 14.05 -8.33
C LEU A 115 7.71 15.34 -9.02
N ILE A 116 7.44 15.25 -10.33
CA ILE A 116 6.82 16.34 -11.07
C ILE A 116 5.35 16.42 -10.67
N ALA A 117 4.88 17.60 -10.29
CA ALA A 117 3.50 17.82 -9.91
C ALA A 117 2.54 17.42 -11.04
N ASN A 118 1.43 16.79 -10.66
CA ASN A 118 0.36 16.27 -11.53
C ASN A 118 0.82 15.21 -12.54
N ARG A 119 1.98 14.60 -12.34
CA ARG A 119 2.46 13.47 -13.13
C ARG A 119 2.32 12.18 -12.33
N PRO A 120 1.70 11.11 -12.88
CA PRO A 120 1.63 9.82 -12.22
C PRO A 120 2.95 9.06 -12.30
N TYR A 121 3.32 8.43 -11.19
CA TYR A 121 4.48 7.56 -11.06
C TYR A 121 4.04 6.19 -10.54
N GLN A 122 4.50 5.11 -11.17
CA GLN A 122 4.23 3.75 -10.70
C GLN A 122 4.92 3.51 -9.36
N LEU A 123 4.19 2.94 -8.41
CA LEU A 123 4.74 2.53 -7.13
C LEU A 123 5.39 1.15 -7.25
N THR A 124 6.37 0.91 -6.39
CA THR A 124 6.96 -0.41 -6.17
C THR A 124 6.73 -0.82 -4.72
N ASP A 125 6.67 -2.12 -4.48
CA ASP A 125 6.53 -2.65 -3.12
C ASP A 125 7.75 -2.25 -2.26
N GLY A 126 7.50 -1.79 -1.03
CA GLY A 126 8.52 -1.27 -0.12
C GLY A 126 9.06 0.11 -0.47
N LEU A 127 8.47 0.82 -1.45
CA LEU A 127 8.92 2.17 -1.80
C LEU A 127 8.75 3.13 -0.62
N VAL A 128 9.74 4.00 -0.43
CA VAL A 128 9.65 5.09 0.56
C VAL A 128 9.58 6.43 -0.14
N LEU A 129 8.51 7.18 0.15
CA LEU A 129 8.31 8.55 -0.27
C LEU A 129 8.59 9.51 0.87
N GLU A 130 9.12 10.69 0.53
CA GLU A 130 9.28 11.81 1.45
C GLU A 130 8.29 12.92 1.08
N PHE A 131 7.46 13.32 2.03
CA PHE A 131 6.52 14.42 1.85
C PHE A 131 7.06 15.69 2.49
N GLY A 132 7.30 16.69 1.64
CA GLY A 132 8.04 17.89 1.97
C GLY A 132 9.55 17.66 1.88
N LYS A 133 10.30 18.70 2.28
CA LYS A 133 11.76 18.66 2.39
C LYS A 133 12.16 19.22 3.75
N SER A 134 13.36 18.89 4.23
CA SER A 134 13.88 19.53 5.43
C SER A 134 13.98 21.04 5.21
N VAL A 135 13.29 21.82 6.05
CA VAL A 135 13.39 23.28 6.05
C VAL A 135 13.71 23.77 7.45
N THR A 136 14.63 24.72 7.55
CA THR A 136 14.89 25.43 8.80
C THR A 136 14.11 26.73 8.77
N LYS A 137 13.26 26.94 9.77
CA LYS A 137 12.53 28.19 9.96
C LYS A 137 12.59 28.56 11.44
N ASP A 138 12.92 29.81 11.75
CA ASP A 138 13.00 30.33 13.11
C ASP A 138 13.91 29.46 14.02
N ASP A 139 15.09 29.09 13.52
CA ASP A 139 16.06 28.16 14.15
C ASP A 139 15.54 26.76 14.49
N LYS A 140 14.36 26.40 13.98
CA LYS A 140 13.77 25.07 14.11
C LYS A 140 13.86 24.31 12.79
N ALA A 141 14.48 23.13 12.83
CA ALA A 141 14.45 22.20 11.72
C ALA A 141 13.09 21.49 11.66
N HIS A 142 12.49 21.48 10.48
CA HIS A 142 11.29 20.71 10.17
C HIS A 142 11.64 19.62 9.19
N GLU A 143 11.69 18.38 9.68
CA GLU A 143 11.99 17.20 8.86
C GLU A 143 10.81 16.78 7.98
N PRO A 144 11.06 16.12 6.84
CA PRO A 144 10.01 15.56 6.00
C PRO A 144 9.29 14.41 6.71
N LEU A 145 8.05 14.17 6.28
CA LEU A 145 7.31 12.98 6.68
C LEU A 145 7.63 11.84 5.73
N LEU A 146 8.04 10.69 6.26
CA LEU A 146 8.30 9.50 5.46
C LEU A 146 7.04 8.65 5.35
N ALA A 147 6.79 8.08 4.18
CA ALA A 147 5.76 7.07 3.98
C ALA A 147 6.33 5.87 3.24
N THR A 148 6.39 4.74 3.94
CA THR A 148 6.71 3.45 3.35
C THR A 148 5.43 2.82 2.81
N ILE A 149 5.43 2.46 1.53
CA ILE A 149 4.29 1.87 0.84
C ILE A 149 4.58 0.38 0.60
N ASN A 150 3.79 -0.49 1.20
CA ASN A 150 3.83 -1.93 0.97
C ASN A 150 2.57 -2.38 0.23
N PHE A 151 2.70 -3.33 -0.67
CA PHE A 151 1.58 -3.90 -1.41
C PHE A 151 0.94 -5.03 -0.62
N ILE A 152 -0.37 -4.93 -0.45
CA ILE A 152 -1.17 -6.03 0.09
C ILE A 152 -1.63 -6.86 -1.10
N ARG A 153 -1.27 -8.14 -1.12
CA ARG A 153 -1.58 -9.06 -2.21
C ARG A 153 -2.63 -10.09 -1.81
N GLU A 154 -3.22 -10.78 -2.77
CA GLU A 154 -4.20 -11.84 -2.50
C GLU A 154 -3.64 -12.95 -1.61
N SER A 155 -2.36 -13.31 -1.77
CA SER A 155 -1.67 -14.27 -0.88
C SER A 155 -1.71 -13.83 0.59
N ASP A 156 -1.78 -12.53 0.84
CA ASP A 156 -1.70 -11.97 2.18
C ASP A 156 -3.07 -11.88 2.84
N ARG A 157 -4.18 -12.10 2.09
CA ARG A 157 -5.57 -11.93 2.57
C ARG A 157 -5.90 -12.65 3.87
N ILE A 158 -5.28 -13.81 4.12
CA ILE A 158 -5.53 -14.58 5.34
C ILE A 158 -5.12 -13.78 6.59
N ARG A 159 -4.06 -12.95 6.49
CA ARG A 159 -3.62 -12.05 7.57
C ARG A 159 -4.51 -10.83 7.76
N PHE A 160 -5.32 -10.47 6.77
CA PHE A 160 -6.14 -9.26 6.74
C PHE A 160 -7.63 -9.57 6.94
N ARG A 161 -7.99 -10.65 7.64
CA ARG A 161 -9.39 -11.03 7.88
C ARG A 161 -10.08 -9.90 8.68
N ILE A 162 -10.80 -9.05 7.95
CA ILE A 162 -11.46 -7.83 8.47
C ILE A 162 -12.46 -8.25 9.57
N THR A 163 -12.16 -7.94 10.84
CA THR A 163 -12.99 -8.35 11.98
C THR A 163 -14.03 -7.31 12.39
N SER A 164 -13.89 -6.02 12.07
CA SER A 164 -14.99 -5.05 12.28
C SER A 164 -14.79 -3.71 11.58
N ARG A 165 -15.89 -3.12 11.12
CA ARG A 165 -15.99 -1.70 10.73
C ARG A 165 -16.25 -0.87 11.98
N HIS A 166 -15.30 -0.06 12.42
CA HIS A 166 -15.59 1.00 13.38
C HIS A 166 -15.95 2.27 12.61
N VAL A 167 -17.25 2.51 12.47
CA VAL A 167 -17.80 3.77 11.94
C VAL A 167 -17.90 4.72 13.12
N SER A 168 -16.95 5.65 13.23
CA SER A 168 -17.12 6.81 14.11
C SER A 168 -17.60 7.99 13.27
N ALA A 169 -18.41 8.88 13.85
CA ALA A 169 -19.02 10.03 13.18
C ALA A 169 -18.03 11.03 12.52
N SER A 170 -16.72 10.79 12.65
CA SER A 170 -15.68 11.65 12.10
C SER A 170 -14.57 10.90 11.34
N TYR A 171 -14.59 9.56 11.34
CA TYR A 171 -13.53 8.75 10.71
C TYR A 171 -14.02 7.34 10.35
N ILE A 172 -13.59 6.86 9.18
CA ILE A 172 -13.59 5.43 8.82
C ILE A 172 -12.16 4.92 8.99
N TYR A 173 -11.95 4.03 9.95
CA TYR A 173 -10.72 3.25 10.08
C TYR A 173 -11.06 1.77 10.01
N ALA A 174 -10.29 1.01 9.24
CA ALA A 174 -10.27 -0.44 9.35
C ALA A 174 -9.23 -0.81 10.42
N GLN A 175 -9.67 -1.45 11.50
CA GLN A 175 -8.76 -2.11 12.44
C GLN A 175 -8.48 -3.51 11.86
N VAL A 176 -7.24 -3.75 11.46
CA VAL A 176 -6.77 -5.09 11.06
C VAL A 176 -6.15 -5.71 12.29
N GLU A 177 -6.77 -6.75 12.86
CA GLU A 177 -6.10 -7.60 13.84
C GLU A 177 -5.27 -8.64 13.09
N LEU A 178 -3.96 -8.61 13.30
CA LEU A 178 -3.05 -9.66 12.84
C LEU A 178 -3.24 -10.88 13.74
N THR A 179 -3.93 -11.90 13.25
CA THR A 179 -3.89 -13.24 13.86
C THR A 179 -2.59 -13.93 13.45
N TYR A 180 -1.73 -14.21 14.43
CA TYR A 180 -0.63 -15.15 14.31
C TYR A 180 -1.16 -16.53 14.72
N GLU A 181 -1.08 -17.53 13.83
CA GLU A 181 -1.16 -18.95 14.21
C GLU A 181 0.20 -19.44 14.67
#